data_AF-A0A929DPE2-F1
#
_entry.id   AF-A0A929DPE2-F1
#
_cell.length_a   1.000
_cell.length_b   1.000
_cell.length_c   1.000
_cell.angle_alpha   90.00
_cell.angle_beta   90.00
_cell.angle_gamma   90.00
#
_symmetry.space_group_name_H-M   'P 1'
#
loop_
_entity.id
_entity.type
_entity.pdbx_description
1 polymer ?
#
loop_
_entity_poly.entity_id
_entity_poly.type
_entity_poly.pdbx_seq_one_letter_code
_entity_poly.pdbx_strand_id
1 'polypeptide(L)'
;IMGPLWAAYETTEEFYTVCEKLWDNDFTSTAERDELFESAMWDAMACANTMWVDDRLSFSPARTDMHVAADSYGGISGSWLMGWTLHFRDENGVPQLPTGSTVCRAASTDVLTQPWNPVAGSNWVYDMIPIRASGEPGFTYDPNTGLQWPLTAVEAEVTWVEGSPIVFDPEHTGWLTTSIVADEIPVPDTAWYDFDATTGEFVTVGEELGSGVTAKTKTVVRYPDDIFTRPLHDGSTLDEGDFLLYAIMQFVRADPDSPLYDTSWVPTYDAFMSHFKGVEFNFNPGDGYGLEVTTYDDAFALDAENTAGDEQHCWFPYDQFGQWCWHNIALGILAEEDLALCFSQKKATDNTVEWMHFVDGPTLAILEGYLAEALTTGYIPFENVLGDYIDQSEALARYANLDAFYADKGHFWVGGGPYYIEDVDSVGQVIELARHTTYPEDASRWFFTMDPVPTTPPAHTGAWLDVITLEIAAEAAAISMLGSDLLDVYIYAIADADLQQTCDDDPNIHYYDSAGLFDELRFNPSGPFFPGTGELNPFAIPEVREAMQWAVDRDYVCGTIYGGMAIPRFSDVGSLSGDGVKYADILADIEEYYAYNFEAADAAVEEAMLAVPGVTRDELGQYYWATS
;
A
#
# COMPACT_ATOMS: atom_id res chain seq x y z
N ILE A 1 16.05 -12.25 -6.38
CA ILE A 1 16.51 -11.60 -7.65
C ILE A 1 15.79 -10.26 -7.74
N MET A 2 16.51 -9.15 -7.84
CA MET A 2 15.98 -7.76 -7.81
C MET A 2 15.11 -7.35 -9.04
N GLY A 3 14.39 -8.29 -9.66
CA GLY A 3 13.45 -8.05 -10.74
C GLY A 3 14.08 -7.86 -12.14
N PRO A 4 13.26 -7.89 -13.21
CA PRO A 4 13.75 -7.89 -14.60
C PRO A 4 14.45 -6.61 -15.05
N LEU A 5 14.07 -5.45 -14.48
CA LEU A 5 14.65 -4.16 -14.83
C LEU A 5 16.09 -4.04 -14.31
N TRP A 6 16.32 -4.46 -13.07
CA TRP A 6 17.65 -4.46 -12.45
C TRP A 6 18.59 -5.37 -13.23
N ALA A 7 18.14 -6.56 -13.63
CA ALA A 7 18.92 -7.46 -14.48
C ALA A 7 19.33 -6.88 -15.84
N ALA A 8 18.72 -5.76 -16.28
CA ALA A 8 19.05 -5.06 -17.52
C ALA A 8 20.04 -3.89 -17.31
N TYR A 9 20.36 -3.53 -16.07
CA TYR A 9 21.31 -2.47 -15.76
C TYR A 9 22.75 -3.01 -15.74
N GLU A 10 23.65 -2.32 -16.43
CA GLU A 10 25.09 -2.58 -16.31
C GLU A 10 25.63 -1.80 -15.11
N THR A 11 25.92 -2.53 -14.03
CA THR A 11 26.53 -2.00 -12.81
C THR A 11 27.84 -2.69 -12.51
N THR A 12 28.65 -2.11 -11.62
CA THR A 12 29.80 -2.83 -11.05
C THR A 12 29.30 -4.00 -10.19
N GLU A 13 30.12 -5.04 -10.07
CA GLU A 13 29.83 -6.19 -9.20
C GLU A 13 29.73 -5.77 -7.71
N GLU A 14 30.54 -4.78 -7.33
CA GLU A 14 30.53 -4.19 -5.99
C GLU A 14 29.20 -3.49 -5.68
N PHE A 15 28.75 -2.57 -6.55
CA PHE A 15 27.49 -1.86 -6.36
C PHE A 15 26.28 -2.82 -6.36
N TYR A 16 26.29 -3.81 -7.25
CA TYR A 16 25.26 -4.86 -7.27
C TYR A 16 25.18 -5.59 -5.93
N THR A 17 26.34 -5.99 -5.39
CA THR A 17 26.42 -6.72 -4.12
C THR A 17 25.91 -5.87 -2.95
N VAL A 18 26.22 -4.57 -2.94
CA VAL A 18 25.71 -3.63 -1.92
C VAL A 18 24.18 -3.54 -2.01
N CYS A 19 23.62 -3.35 -3.21
CA CYS A 19 22.18 -3.27 -3.41
C CYS A 19 21.47 -4.57 -3.02
N GLU A 20 22.03 -5.72 -3.39
CA GLU A 20 21.46 -7.04 -3.04
C GLU A 20 21.41 -7.24 -1.52
N LYS A 21 22.49 -6.87 -0.80
CA LYS A 21 22.50 -6.93 0.66
C LYS A 21 21.47 -6.02 1.32
N LEU A 22 21.32 -4.79 0.81
CA LEU A 22 20.32 -3.85 1.33
C LEU A 22 18.89 -4.34 1.04
N TRP A 23 18.66 -4.90 -0.14
CA TRP A 23 17.37 -5.44 -0.56
C TRP A 23 16.96 -6.65 0.28
N ASP A 24 17.88 -7.58 0.55
CA ASP A 24 17.60 -8.83 1.28
C ASP A 24 17.75 -8.69 2.82
N ASN A 25 18.01 -7.48 3.33
CA ASN A 25 18.40 -7.24 4.73
C ASN A 25 19.60 -8.13 5.18
N ASP A 26 20.54 -8.43 4.28
CA ASP A 26 21.73 -9.26 4.55
C ASP A 26 22.86 -8.43 5.18
N PHE A 27 22.58 -7.95 6.39
CA PHE A 27 23.50 -7.26 7.27
C PHE A 27 23.15 -7.55 8.72
N THR A 28 24.17 -7.52 9.58
CA THR A 28 24.05 -7.99 10.98
C THR A 28 23.91 -6.87 12.00
N SER A 29 24.03 -5.62 11.56
CA SER A 29 23.95 -4.45 12.42
C SER A 29 23.58 -3.19 11.65
N THR A 30 23.09 -2.18 12.38
CA THR A 30 22.85 -0.84 11.82
C THR A 30 24.12 -0.17 11.31
N ALA A 31 25.28 -0.43 11.93
CA ALA A 31 26.55 0.10 11.46
C ALA A 31 26.98 -0.49 10.11
N GLU A 32 26.75 -1.80 9.91
CA GLU A 32 26.98 -2.43 8.60
C GLU A 32 26.01 -1.87 7.54
N ARG A 33 24.74 -1.68 7.90
CA ARG A 33 23.77 -1.01 7.02
C ARG A 33 24.23 0.41 6.66
N ASP A 34 24.76 1.17 7.60
CA ASP A 34 25.24 2.54 7.36
C ASP A 34 26.37 2.57 6.32
N GLU A 35 27.33 1.64 6.40
CA GLU A 35 28.41 1.50 5.41
C GLU A 35 27.88 1.10 4.02
N LEU A 36 26.88 0.22 3.97
CA LEU A 36 26.21 -0.16 2.73
C LEU A 36 25.44 1.02 2.11
N PHE A 37 24.72 1.79 2.93
CA PHE A 37 23.99 2.99 2.47
C PHE A 37 24.94 4.05 1.91
N GLU A 38 26.04 4.35 2.61
CA GLU A 38 27.05 5.29 2.11
C GLU A 38 27.58 4.86 0.74
N SER A 39 27.95 3.58 0.60
CA SER A 39 28.43 3.03 -0.67
C SER A 39 27.37 3.10 -1.77
N ALA A 40 26.13 2.69 -1.46
CA ALA A 40 25.03 2.67 -2.40
C ALA A 40 24.69 4.05 -2.94
N MET A 41 24.62 5.08 -2.07
CA MET A 41 24.29 6.44 -2.49
C MET A 41 25.34 7.01 -3.46
N TRP A 42 26.63 6.81 -3.18
CA TRP A 42 27.70 7.25 -4.08
C TRP A 42 27.71 6.47 -5.41
N ASP A 43 27.58 5.15 -5.34
CA ASP A 43 27.59 4.29 -6.54
C ASP A 43 26.36 4.50 -7.41
N ALA A 44 25.19 4.75 -6.82
CA ALA A 44 23.96 5.10 -7.55
C ALA A 44 24.14 6.39 -8.34
N MET A 45 24.77 7.40 -7.72
CA MET A 45 25.06 8.68 -8.37
C MET A 45 26.02 8.54 -9.56
N ALA A 46 27.05 7.70 -9.43
CA ALA A 46 28.00 7.42 -10.50
C ALA A 46 27.40 6.54 -11.61
N CYS A 47 26.58 5.55 -11.25
CA CYS A 47 25.90 4.68 -12.21
C CYS A 47 24.86 5.44 -13.05
N ALA A 48 24.13 6.35 -12.39
CA ALA A 48 23.21 7.33 -12.97
C ALA A 48 22.18 6.74 -13.96
N ASN A 49 21.69 5.51 -13.74
CA ASN A 49 20.54 5.00 -14.52
C ASN A 49 19.28 5.83 -14.24
N THR A 50 19.17 6.32 -13.01
CA THR A 50 18.20 7.30 -12.55
C THR A 50 18.95 8.51 -12.02
N MET A 51 18.50 9.70 -12.39
CA MET A 51 18.96 10.96 -11.85
C MET A 51 17.80 11.65 -11.14
N TRP A 52 17.86 11.71 -9.82
CA TRP A 52 16.88 12.42 -9.00
C TRP A 52 17.02 13.93 -9.19
N VAL A 53 15.91 14.65 -9.17
CA VAL A 53 15.89 16.10 -9.44
C VAL A 53 15.45 16.86 -8.18
N ASP A 54 14.34 16.44 -7.59
CA ASP A 54 13.72 17.17 -6.49
C ASP A 54 12.89 16.27 -5.57
N ASP A 55 12.73 16.72 -4.32
CA ASP A 55 11.64 16.32 -3.44
C ASP A 55 10.64 17.49 -3.40
N ARG A 56 9.38 17.22 -3.74
CA ARG A 56 8.31 18.22 -3.81
C ARG A 56 7.46 18.21 -2.57
N LEU A 57 7.19 19.42 -2.10
CA LEU A 57 6.13 19.69 -1.16
C LEU A 57 4.81 19.75 -1.92
N SER A 58 3.78 19.24 -1.26
CA SER A 58 2.39 19.29 -1.71
C SER A 58 1.50 19.54 -0.51
N PHE A 59 0.26 19.95 -0.73
CA PHE A 59 -0.66 20.22 0.36
C PHE A 59 -2.09 19.75 0.06
N SER A 60 -2.80 19.29 1.09
CA SER A 60 -4.23 18.94 1.01
C SER A 60 -5.05 19.98 1.79
N PRO A 61 -5.81 20.88 1.13
CA PRO A 61 -6.53 21.94 1.81
C PRO A 61 -7.88 21.46 2.39
N ALA A 62 -8.25 22.04 3.51
CA ALA A 62 -9.50 21.79 4.22
C ALA A 62 -10.01 23.06 4.88
N ARG A 63 -11.31 23.09 5.23
CA ARG A 63 -11.83 24.17 6.08
C ARG A 63 -11.19 24.13 7.46
N THR A 64 -11.01 25.29 8.10
CA THR A 64 -10.38 25.39 9.43
C THR A 64 -11.06 24.60 10.56
N ASP A 65 -12.35 24.31 10.39
CA ASP A 65 -13.17 23.51 11.30
C ASP A 65 -13.20 22.01 10.93
N MET A 66 -12.59 21.59 9.83
CA MET A 66 -12.41 20.20 9.44
C MET A 66 -11.02 19.71 9.83
N HIS A 67 -10.94 18.51 10.42
CA HIS A 67 -9.68 17.94 10.90
C HIS A 67 -9.64 16.43 10.66
N VAL A 68 -8.46 15.92 10.29
CA VAL A 68 -8.17 14.51 9.96
C VAL A 68 -6.70 14.21 10.31
N ALA A 69 -6.38 12.94 10.59
CA ALA A 69 -4.99 12.49 10.63
C ALA A 69 -4.47 12.40 9.19
N ALA A 70 -3.61 13.32 8.77
CA ALA A 70 -2.99 13.31 7.45
C ALA A 70 -1.62 12.64 7.50
N ASP A 71 -1.30 11.85 6.49
CA ASP A 71 0.01 11.22 6.34
C ASP A 71 1.07 12.26 5.98
N SER A 72 2.20 12.25 6.69
CA SER A 72 3.29 13.22 6.49
C SER A 72 3.92 13.15 5.09
N TYR A 73 3.75 12.03 4.39
CA TYR A 73 4.26 11.81 3.04
C TYR A 73 3.15 11.86 1.98
N GLY A 74 2.08 11.12 2.18
CA GLY A 74 0.97 10.94 1.24
C GLY A 74 -0.22 11.91 1.46
N GLY A 75 -0.13 12.82 2.43
CA GLY A 75 -1.19 13.77 2.74
C GLY A 75 -2.46 13.07 3.24
N ILE A 76 -3.63 13.68 3.02
CA ILE A 76 -4.91 13.05 3.40
C ILE A 76 -5.12 11.76 2.59
N SER A 77 -4.77 11.74 1.30
CA SER A 77 -4.91 10.56 0.43
C SER A 77 -4.08 9.36 0.86
N GLY A 78 -2.95 9.59 1.52
CA GLY A 78 -2.08 8.53 2.07
C GLY A 78 -2.58 7.95 3.39
N SER A 79 -3.43 8.69 4.12
CA SER A 79 -3.85 8.30 5.45
C SER A 79 -4.80 7.09 5.45
N TRP A 80 -4.36 6.02 6.10
CA TRP A 80 -5.20 4.86 6.40
C TRP A 80 -6.21 5.15 7.51
N LEU A 81 -6.01 6.22 8.29
CA LEU A 81 -6.84 6.58 9.43
C LEU A 81 -7.96 7.57 9.09
N MET A 82 -8.12 7.96 7.83
CA MET A 82 -9.10 8.99 7.44
C MET A 82 -10.52 8.64 7.89
N GLY A 83 -10.94 7.37 7.70
CA GLY A 83 -12.28 6.90 8.10
C GLY A 83 -12.55 6.97 9.61
N TRP A 84 -11.51 6.98 10.43
CA TRP A 84 -11.65 7.07 11.89
C TRP A 84 -11.50 8.48 12.42
N THR A 85 -10.76 9.34 11.70
CA THR A 85 -10.28 10.62 12.25
C THR A 85 -10.90 11.85 11.59
N LEU A 86 -11.55 11.73 10.44
CA LEU A 86 -12.18 12.88 9.78
C LEU A 86 -13.39 13.40 10.58
N HIS A 87 -13.32 14.65 11.06
CA HIS A 87 -14.38 15.26 11.87
C HIS A 87 -14.42 16.78 11.77
N PHE A 88 -15.60 17.35 12.05
CA PHE A 88 -15.71 18.77 12.37
C PHE A 88 -15.35 19.04 13.83
N ARG A 89 -14.74 20.18 14.12
CA ARG A 89 -14.44 20.66 15.48
C ARG A 89 -15.08 22.02 15.77
N ASP A 90 -15.31 22.31 17.04
CA ASP A 90 -15.75 23.64 17.48
C ASP A 90 -14.56 24.63 17.62
N GLU A 91 -14.86 25.86 18.03
CA GLU A 91 -13.84 26.92 18.23
C GLU A 91 -12.79 26.59 19.32
N ASN A 92 -13.06 25.60 20.16
CA ASN A 92 -12.14 25.12 21.20
C ASN A 92 -11.36 23.87 20.77
N GLY A 93 -11.59 23.38 19.55
CA GLY A 93 -10.97 22.16 19.03
C GLY A 93 -11.60 20.89 19.59
N VAL A 94 -12.87 20.93 20.00
CA VAL A 94 -13.63 19.74 20.44
C VAL A 94 -14.32 19.11 19.23
N PRO A 95 -14.14 17.80 18.98
CA PRO A 95 -14.85 17.09 17.91
C PRO A 95 -16.37 17.12 18.10
N GLN A 96 -17.08 17.37 17.00
CA GLN A 96 -18.55 17.41 16.98
C GLN A 96 -19.12 16.01 16.81
N LEU A 97 -20.07 15.64 17.66
CA LEU A 97 -20.79 14.36 17.54
C LEU A 97 -21.64 14.32 16.26
N PRO A 98 -21.81 13.14 15.65
CA PRO A 98 -22.80 12.96 14.58
C PRO A 98 -24.20 13.29 15.09
N THR A 99 -24.99 13.95 14.23
CA THR A 99 -26.34 14.44 14.57
C THR A 99 -27.46 13.65 13.89
N GLY A 100 -27.11 12.64 13.09
CA GLY A 100 -27.97 12.01 12.10
C GLY A 100 -28.07 12.80 10.78
N SER A 101 -27.25 13.84 10.62
CA SER A 101 -27.24 14.73 9.45
C SER A 101 -25.90 15.46 9.26
N THR A 102 -24.83 15.02 9.93
CA THR A 102 -23.51 15.63 9.79
C THR A 102 -22.89 15.16 8.47
N VAL A 103 -22.80 16.04 7.48
CA VAL A 103 -22.30 15.74 6.14
C VAL A 103 -20.96 16.41 5.90
N CYS A 104 -19.97 15.66 5.41
CA CYS A 104 -18.73 16.20 4.86
C CYS A 104 -18.76 16.14 3.34
N ARG A 105 -18.53 17.28 2.69
CA ARG A 105 -18.34 17.41 1.24
C ARG A 105 -16.85 17.33 0.96
N ALA A 106 -16.43 16.19 0.46
CA ALA A 106 -15.06 15.92 0.07
C ALA A 106 -14.91 15.93 -1.45
N ALA A 107 -13.75 16.34 -1.93
CA ALA A 107 -13.41 16.23 -3.34
C ALA A 107 -12.00 15.70 -3.56
N SER A 108 -11.79 15.12 -4.73
CA SER A 108 -10.52 14.58 -5.23
C SER A 108 -10.33 14.98 -6.70
N THR A 109 -9.16 14.69 -7.26
CA THR A 109 -8.89 14.85 -8.70
C THR A 109 -9.58 13.81 -9.55
N ASP A 110 -9.80 12.60 -9.02
CA ASP A 110 -10.43 11.47 -9.69
C ASP A 110 -11.08 10.53 -8.66
N VAL A 111 -11.97 9.65 -9.12
CA VAL A 111 -12.59 8.52 -8.37
C VAL A 111 -12.98 7.39 -9.34
N LEU A 112 -13.24 6.18 -8.83
CA LEU A 112 -13.71 5.02 -9.60
C LEU A 112 -12.82 4.71 -10.82
N THR A 113 -11.51 4.83 -10.66
CA THR A 113 -10.56 4.79 -11.79
C THR A 113 -10.37 3.38 -12.35
N GLN A 114 -10.54 2.36 -11.51
CA GLN A 114 -10.49 0.96 -11.88
C GLN A 114 -11.59 0.15 -11.17
N PRO A 115 -11.92 -1.06 -11.67
CA PRO A 115 -12.77 -2.01 -10.97
C PRO A 115 -12.33 -2.29 -9.54
N TRP A 116 -13.25 -2.15 -8.59
CA TRP A 116 -13.07 -2.55 -7.20
C TRP A 116 -13.48 -4.00 -7.00
N ASN A 117 -12.53 -4.82 -6.57
CA ASN A 117 -12.74 -6.15 -6.00
C ASN A 117 -11.61 -6.43 -4.99
N PRO A 118 -11.85 -7.09 -3.85
CA PRO A 118 -10.82 -7.32 -2.83
C PRO A 118 -9.67 -8.24 -3.24
N VAL A 119 -9.72 -8.93 -4.39
CA VAL A 119 -8.75 -9.98 -4.74
C VAL A 119 -7.64 -9.48 -5.67
N ALA A 120 -7.99 -8.61 -6.62
CA ALA A 120 -7.09 -8.02 -7.60
C ALA A 120 -7.73 -6.79 -8.27
N GLY A 121 -8.33 -5.92 -7.45
CA GLY A 121 -9.03 -4.71 -7.88
C GLY A 121 -8.14 -3.47 -8.00
N SER A 122 -8.75 -2.30 -7.82
CA SER A 122 -8.04 -1.03 -7.83
C SER A 122 -7.09 -0.91 -6.64
N ASN A 123 -5.87 -0.44 -6.91
CA ASN A 123 -4.95 0.10 -5.90
C ASN A 123 -4.58 1.57 -6.20
N TRP A 124 -5.38 2.25 -7.04
CA TRP A 124 -5.18 3.66 -7.32
C TRP A 124 -5.54 4.50 -6.11
N VAL A 125 -4.65 5.41 -5.74
CA VAL A 125 -4.80 6.32 -4.60
C VAL A 125 -6.16 7.04 -4.54
N TYR A 126 -6.74 7.35 -5.70
CA TYR A 126 -8.05 7.98 -5.84
C TYR A 126 -9.21 7.13 -5.30
N ASP A 127 -9.09 5.81 -5.44
CA ASP A 127 -10.08 4.83 -5.01
C ASP A 127 -9.87 4.40 -3.55
N MET A 128 -8.64 4.58 -3.03
CA MET A 128 -8.24 3.98 -1.76
C MET A 128 -8.93 4.58 -0.54
N ILE A 129 -9.32 5.84 -0.58
CA ILE A 129 -9.96 6.50 0.57
C ILE A 129 -11.30 5.85 0.92
N PRO A 130 -12.28 5.76 0.00
CA PRO A 130 -13.53 5.06 0.28
C PRO A 130 -13.32 3.55 0.54
N ILE A 131 -12.38 2.90 -0.15
CA ILE A 131 -12.04 1.48 0.09
C ILE A 131 -11.58 1.28 1.55
N ARG A 132 -10.58 2.04 2.01
CA ARG A 132 -10.05 1.96 3.37
C ARG A 132 -11.05 2.39 4.43
N ALA A 133 -11.87 3.41 4.16
CA ALA A 133 -12.93 3.83 5.08
C ALA A 133 -14.04 2.77 5.23
N SER A 134 -14.22 1.93 4.22
CA SER A 134 -15.20 0.84 4.21
C SER A 134 -14.68 -0.49 4.76
N GLY A 135 -13.37 -0.66 4.90
CA GLY A 135 -12.81 -1.87 5.48
C GLY A 135 -12.16 -1.61 6.83
N GLU A 136 -11.74 -2.70 7.47
CA GLU A 136 -11.11 -2.67 8.78
C GLU A 136 -9.93 -3.67 8.80
N PRO A 137 -8.66 -3.23 8.80
CA PRO A 137 -7.50 -4.14 8.80
C PRO A 137 -7.11 -4.64 10.20
N GLY A 138 -6.21 -5.63 10.24
CA GLY A 138 -5.54 -6.12 11.46
C GLY A 138 -4.79 -5.02 12.21
N PHE A 139 -4.02 -4.26 11.44
CA PHE A 139 -3.12 -3.19 11.86
C PHE A 139 -3.27 -2.00 10.91
N THR A 140 -2.81 -0.82 11.32
CA THR A 140 -2.81 0.39 10.51
C THR A 140 -1.55 1.20 10.74
N TYR A 141 -1.13 1.98 9.74
CA TYR A 141 0.04 2.83 9.84
C TYR A 141 -0.22 4.08 10.67
N ASP A 142 0.75 4.43 11.53
CA ASP A 142 0.85 5.78 12.08
C ASP A 142 1.26 6.75 10.95
N PRO A 143 0.45 7.77 10.64
CA PRO A 143 0.72 8.71 9.56
C PRO A 143 1.99 9.58 9.75
N ASN A 144 2.57 9.59 10.95
CA ASN A 144 3.74 10.39 11.29
C ASN A 144 5.04 9.59 11.32
N THR A 145 4.97 8.31 11.71
CA THR A 145 6.16 7.47 11.90
C THR A 145 6.27 6.33 10.88
N GLY A 146 5.14 5.95 10.24
CA GLY A 146 5.07 4.78 9.37
C GLY A 146 5.10 3.45 10.13
N LEU A 147 5.17 3.46 11.47
CA LEU A 147 5.07 2.24 12.27
C LEU A 147 3.62 1.78 12.39
N GLN A 148 3.40 0.48 12.35
CA GLN A 148 2.06 -0.08 12.48
C GLN A 148 1.59 -0.16 13.95
N TRP A 149 0.33 0.20 14.16
CA TRP A 149 -0.41 -0.01 15.40
C TRP A 149 -1.51 -1.04 15.19
N PRO A 150 -1.83 -1.88 16.21
CA PRO A 150 -2.98 -2.76 16.15
C PRO A 150 -4.25 -1.95 15.92
N LEU A 151 -5.13 -2.44 15.05
CA LEU A 151 -6.48 -1.91 14.85
C LEU A 151 -7.50 -2.92 15.37
N THR A 152 -7.66 -4.07 14.72
CA THR A 152 -8.48 -5.18 15.26
C THR A 152 -7.67 -6.16 16.09
N ALA A 153 -6.38 -6.32 15.80
CA ALA A 153 -5.48 -7.06 16.68
C ALA A 153 -5.39 -6.37 18.04
N VAL A 154 -5.10 -7.15 19.09
CA VAL A 154 -4.98 -6.64 20.47
C VAL A 154 -3.60 -6.87 21.07
N GLU A 155 -2.88 -7.88 20.60
CA GLU A 155 -1.54 -8.22 21.10
C GLU A 155 -0.74 -8.92 20.00
N ALA A 156 0.58 -8.72 19.98
CA ALA A 156 1.49 -9.47 19.14
C ALA A 156 2.81 -9.81 19.86
N GLU A 157 3.43 -10.91 19.43
CA GLU A 157 4.78 -11.30 19.81
C GLU A 157 5.64 -11.47 18.56
N VAL A 158 6.85 -10.91 18.56
CA VAL A 158 7.82 -11.13 17.48
C VAL A 158 9.11 -11.71 18.08
N THR A 159 9.49 -12.89 17.62
CA THR A 159 10.75 -13.56 17.97
C THR A 159 11.65 -13.61 16.75
N TRP A 160 12.94 -13.29 16.89
CA TRP A 160 13.91 -13.43 15.81
C TRP A 160 15.24 -14.04 16.26
N VAL A 161 15.99 -14.57 15.30
CA VAL A 161 17.33 -15.14 15.53
C VAL A 161 18.36 -14.02 15.73
N GLU A 162 19.27 -14.21 16.68
CA GLU A 162 20.39 -13.30 16.98
C GLU A 162 21.18 -12.95 15.71
N GLY A 163 21.48 -11.66 15.54
CA GLY A 163 22.14 -11.14 14.34
C GLY A 163 21.20 -10.61 13.27
N SER A 164 19.87 -10.78 13.41
CA SER A 164 18.91 -10.07 12.56
C SER A 164 18.86 -8.58 12.94
N PRO A 165 18.85 -7.65 11.98
CA PRO A 165 18.94 -6.21 12.22
C PRO A 165 17.59 -5.59 12.67
N ILE A 166 16.74 -6.37 13.33
CA ILE A 166 15.41 -5.96 13.78
C ILE A 166 15.52 -5.10 15.03
N VAL A 167 14.84 -3.96 15.01
CA VAL A 167 14.68 -3.02 16.11
C VAL A 167 13.22 -2.98 16.59
N PHE A 168 13.01 -2.34 17.73
CA PHE A 168 11.71 -2.24 18.39
C PHE A 168 11.63 -0.91 19.12
N ASP A 169 10.51 -0.20 18.98
CA ASP A 169 10.26 1.03 19.72
C ASP A 169 9.64 0.72 21.11
N PRO A 170 10.31 1.09 22.22
CA PRO A 170 9.79 0.87 23.57
C PRO A 170 8.41 1.49 23.86
N GLU A 171 7.95 2.46 23.06
CA GLU A 171 6.60 3.05 23.18
C GLU A 171 5.49 2.04 22.83
N HIS A 172 5.80 0.96 22.10
CA HIS A 172 4.83 -0.08 21.69
C HIS A 172 4.73 -1.28 22.64
N THR A 173 5.40 -1.24 23.80
CA THR A 173 5.35 -2.32 24.81
C THR A 173 3.94 -2.62 25.38
N GLY A 174 2.95 -1.77 25.07
CA GLY A 174 1.56 -1.99 25.48
C GLY A 174 0.83 -3.09 24.70
N TRP A 175 1.33 -3.47 23.52
CA TRP A 175 0.70 -4.48 22.66
C TRP A 175 1.73 -5.43 22.02
N LEU A 176 2.98 -5.01 21.86
CA LEU A 176 4.04 -5.80 21.23
C LEU A 176 5.05 -6.30 22.25
N THR A 177 5.30 -7.61 22.24
CA THR A 177 6.39 -8.24 22.99
C THR A 177 7.44 -8.79 22.04
N THR A 178 8.72 -8.47 22.27
CA THR A 178 9.82 -8.94 21.42
C THR A 178 10.76 -9.90 22.15
N SER A 179 11.34 -10.86 21.43
CA SER A 179 12.35 -11.78 21.97
C SER A 179 13.40 -12.19 20.94
N ILE A 180 14.60 -12.52 21.42
CA ILE A 180 15.72 -12.95 20.57
C ILE A 180 16.16 -14.35 20.98
N VAL A 181 16.35 -15.23 20.01
CA VAL A 181 16.87 -16.60 20.21
C VAL A 181 18.26 -16.75 19.57
N ALA A 182 19.12 -17.58 20.17
CA ALA A 182 20.52 -17.67 19.77
C ALA A 182 20.77 -18.47 18.48
N ASP A 183 20.00 -19.54 18.24
CA ASP A 183 20.32 -20.51 17.20
C ASP A 183 19.25 -20.55 16.09
N GLU A 184 18.06 -21.08 16.38
CA GLU A 184 17.03 -21.31 15.37
C GLU A 184 15.63 -21.23 15.96
N ILE A 185 14.65 -20.92 15.11
CA ILE A 185 13.22 -20.99 15.41
C ILE A 185 12.69 -22.24 14.70
N PRO A 186 12.31 -23.31 15.43
CA PRO A 186 11.77 -24.51 14.81
C PRO A 186 10.35 -24.25 14.30
N VAL A 187 10.08 -24.72 13.08
CA VAL A 187 8.74 -24.68 12.47
C VAL A 187 8.04 -26.01 12.71
N PRO A 188 6.81 -26.02 13.25
CA PRO A 188 6.05 -27.24 13.47
C PRO A 188 5.76 -27.97 12.15
N ASP A 189 5.98 -29.29 12.12
CA ASP A 189 5.65 -30.14 10.97
C ASP A 189 4.15 -30.06 10.60
N THR A 190 3.29 -29.62 11.53
CA THR A 190 1.84 -29.45 11.34
C THR A 190 1.42 -28.08 10.84
N ALA A 191 2.33 -27.09 10.79
CA ALA A 191 2.01 -25.78 10.24
C ALA A 191 1.63 -25.91 8.76
N TRP A 192 0.71 -25.07 8.29
CA TRP A 192 0.30 -25.02 6.89
C TRP A 192 1.35 -24.28 6.06
N TYR A 193 1.75 -24.89 4.94
CA TYR A 193 2.77 -24.37 4.05
C TYR A 193 2.20 -24.01 2.67
N ASP A 194 1.26 -24.80 2.15
CA ASP A 194 0.65 -24.60 0.84
C ASP A 194 -0.82 -25.09 0.87
N PHE A 195 -1.54 -24.96 -0.24
CA PHE A 195 -2.87 -25.51 -0.44
C PHE A 195 -2.95 -26.25 -1.79
N ASP A 196 -3.32 -27.54 -1.76
CA ASP A 196 -3.48 -28.35 -2.96
C ASP A 196 -4.89 -28.12 -3.54
N ALA A 197 -4.98 -27.45 -4.69
CA ALA A 197 -6.28 -27.13 -5.30
C ALA A 197 -7.00 -28.37 -5.86
N THR A 198 -6.29 -29.48 -6.09
CA THR A 198 -6.89 -30.72 -6.58
C THR A 198 -7.59 -31.50 -5.46
N THR A 199 -6.97 -31.58 -4.29
CA THR A 199 -7.56 -32.24 -3.11
C THR A 199 -8.48 -31.30 -2.33
N GLY A 200 -8.25 -29.99 -2.43
CA GLY A 200 -8.94 -28.98 -1.64
C GLY A 200 -8.55 -29.01 -0.17
N GLU A 201 -7.29 -29.31 0.14
CA GLU A 201 -6.76 -29.44 1.50
C GLU A 201 -5.46 -28.63 1.65
N PHE A 202 -5.20 -28.14 2.87
CA PHE A 202 -3.90 -27.57 3.22
C PHE A 202 -2.81 -28.63 3.22
N VAL A 203 -1.65 -28.28 2.68
CA VAL A 203 -0.43 -29.07 2.73
C VAL A 203 0.42 -28.58 3.90
N THR A 204 0.85 -29.49 4.74
CA THR A 204 1.67 -29.16 5.93
C THR A 204 3.15 -29.08 5.61
N VAL A 205 3.91 -28.37 6.46
CA VAL A 205 5.37 -28.30 6.41
C VAL A 205 6.00 -29.69 6.39
N GLY A 206 5.51 -30.62 7.23
CA GLY A 206 6.03 -31.98 7.29
C GLY A 206 5.77 -32.81 6.04
N GLU A 207 4.72 -32.50 5.27
CA GLU A 207 4.40 -33.16 4.01
C GLU A 207 5.25 -32.65 2.85
N GLU A 208 5.40 -31.33 2.74
CA GLU A 208 6.10 -30.68 1.61
C GLU A 208 7.60 -30.54 1.83
N LEU A 209 8.01 -30.03 3.00
CA LEU A 209 9.40 -29.69 3.31
C LEU A 209 10.09 -30.76 4.18
N GLY A 210 9.30 -31.59 4.88
CA GLY A 210 9.79 -32.59 5.83
C GLY A 210 10.07 -32.03 7.23
N SER A 211 10.67 -32.85 8.09
CA SER A 211 10.90 -32.50 9.49
C SER A 211 12.15 -31.65 9.70
N GLY A 212 12.12 -30.74 10.68
CA GLY A 212 13.29 -29.96 11.12
C GLY A 212 13.51 -28.68 10.31
N VAL A 213 12.45 -28.14 9.70
CA VAL A 213 12.44 -26.81 9.10
C VAL A 213 12.61 -25.75 10.18
N THR A 214 13.32 -24.68 9.83
CA THR A 214 13.55 -23.52 10.70
C THR A 214 13.22 -22.22 9.97
N ALA A 215 12.99 -21.17 10.75
CA ALA A 215 12.70 -19.82 10.29
C ALA A 215 13.64 -18.79 10.96
N LYS A 216 13.80 -17.61 10.36
CA LYS A 216 14.49 -16.48 11.00
C LYS A 216 13.61 -15.71 11.97
N THR A 217 12.30 -15.68 11.73
CA THR A 217 11.30 -14.99 12.55
C THR A 217 10.11 -15.89 12.90
N LYS A 218 9.49 -15.59 14.03
CA LYS A 218 8.18 -16.10 14.44
C LYS A 218 7.34 -14.94 14.93
N THR A 219 6.17 -14.76 14.34
CA THR A 219 5.19 -13.76 14.74
C THR A 219 3.97 -14.47 15.30
N VAL A 220 3.49 -14.04 16.47
CA VAL A 220 2.21 -14.49 17.04
C VAL A 220 1.30 -13.27 17.12
N VAL A 221 0.18 -13.27 16.41
CA VAL A 221 -0.82 -12.18 16.46
C VAL A 221 -2.09 -12.69 17.12
N ARG A 222 -2.64 -11.91 18.05
CA ARG A 222 -3.85 -12.25 18.79
C ARG A 222 -4.96 -11.24 18.55
N TYR A 223 -6.17 -11.77 18.40
CA TYR A 223 -7.40 -11.04 18.15
C TYR A 223 -8.37 -11.20 19.33
N PRO A 224 -9.25 -10.21 19.56
CA PRO A 224 -10.15 -10.20 20.72
C PRO A 224 -11.11 -11.40 20.73
N ASP A 225 -11.67 -11.73 21.88
CA ASP A 225 -12.62 -12.84 22.05
C ASP A 225 -13.91 -12.67 21.24
N ASP A 226 -14.25 -11.43 20.88
CA ASP A 226 -15.42 -11.08 20.07
C ASP A 226 -15.13 -10.93 18.57
N ILE A 227 -13.93 -11.33 18.09
CA ILE A 227 -13.51 -11.19 16.69
C ILE A 227 -14.54 -11.76 15.70
N PHE A 228 -15.11 -12.94 15.99
CA PHE A 228 -16.11 -13.61 15.14
C PHE A 228 -17.56 -13.13 15.36
N THR A 229 -17.72 -12.01 16.07
CA THR A 229 -19.01 -11.32 16.22
C THR A 229 -18.94 -9.88 15.76
N ARG A 230 -17.81 -9.45 15.19
CA ARG A 230 -17.64 -8.10 14.65
C ARG A 230 -18.62 -7.88 13.49
N PRO A 231 -19.40 -6.79 13.50
CA PRO A 231 -20.44 -6.56 12.50
C PRO A 231 -19.85 -6.19 11.14
N LEU A 232 -20.45 -6.70 10.08
CA LEU A 232 -20.21 -6.31 8.69
C LEU A 232 -21.38 -5.46 8.17
N HIS A 233 -21.14 -4.74 7.07
CA HIS A 233 -22.08 -3.75 6.52
C HIS A 233 -23.40 -4.33 6.02
N ASP A 234 -23.41 -5.61 5.62
CA ASP A 234 -24.62 -6.33 5.19
C ASP A 234 -25.46 -6.86 6.36
N GLY A 235 -24.98 -6.70 7.60
CA GLY A 235 -25.61 -7.23 8.81
C GLY A 235 -25.14 -8.64 9.19
N SER A 236 -24.22 -9.24 8.43
CA SER A 236 -23.48 -10.44 8.83
C SER A 236 -22.40 -10.10 9.87
N THR A 237 -21.69 -11.11 10.36
CA THR A 237 -20.50 -10.94 11.18
C THR A 237 -19.28 -11.54 10.51
N LEU A 238 -18.08 -11.08 10.89
CA LEU A 238 -16.84 -11.77 10.56
C LEU A 238 -16.86 -13.18 11.19
N ASP A 239 -16.34 -14.18 10.50
CA ASP A 239 -16.25 -15.58 10.99
C ASP A 239 -14.90 -16.22 10.61
N GLU A 240 -14.68 -17.47 11.03
CA GLU A 240 -13.47 -18.24 10.72
C GLU A 240 -13.28 -18.45 9.21
N GLY A 241 -14.37 -18.57 8.46
CA GLY A 241 -14.36 -18.75 7.02
C GLY A 241 -13.79 -17.55 6.26
N ASP A 242 -13.97 -16.32 6.77
CA ASP A 242 -13.38 -15.12 6.20
C ASP A 242 -11.83 -15.20 6.23
N PHE A 243 -11.25 -15.62 7.37
CA PHE A 243 -9.80 -15.82 7.53
C PHE A 243 -9.28 -16.99 6.69
N LEU A 244 -9.99 -18.12 6.69
CA LEU A 244 -9.55 -19.31 5.95
C LEU A 244 -9.66 -19.11 4.45
N LEU A 245 -10.70 -18.44 3.94
CA LEU A 245 -10.79 -18.12 2.52
C LEU A 245 -9.65 -17.20 2.09
N TYR A 246 -9.38 -16.16 2.87
CA TYR A 246 -8.26 -15.25 2.62
C TYR A 246 -6.94 -16.02 2.53
N ALA A 247 -6.70 -16.94 3.47
CA ALA A 247 -5.49 -17.76 3.49
C ALA A 247 -5.39 -18.68 2.27
N ILE A 248 -6.44 -19.44 1.96
CA ILE A 248 -6.49 -20.37 0.81
C ILE A 248 -6.19 -19.62 -0.49
N MET A 249 -6.79 -18.44 -0.66
CA MET A 249 -6.69 -17.64 -1.89
C MET A 249 -5.29 -17.10 -2.17
N GLN A 250 -4.41 -17.02 -1.17
CA GLN A 250 -2.99 -16.70 -1.38
C GLN A 250 -2.27 -17.79 -2.18
N PHE A 251 -2.67 -19.06 -2.02
CA PHE A 251 -2.03 -20.23 -2.64
C PHE A 251 -2.72 -20.64 -3.96
N VAL A 252 -4.04 -20.83 -3.94
CA VAL A 252 -4.76 -21.45 -5.08
C VAL A 252 -4.72 -20.62 -6.36
N ARG A 253 -4.46 -19.32 -6.28
CA ARG A 253 -4.34 -18.46 -7.47
C ARG A 253 -3.02 -18.67 -8.22
N ALA A 254 -2.02 -19.28 -7.60
CA ALA A 254 -0.75 -19.62 -8.23
C ALA A 254 -0.65 -21.10 -8.64
N ASP A 255 -1.58 -21.95 -8.19
CA ASP A 255 -1.65 -23.36 -8.58
C ASP A 255 -2.24 -23.54 -9.99
N PRO A 256 -1.49 -24.07 -10.98
CA PRO A 256 -1.99 -24.30 -12.34
C PRO A 256 -3.16 -25.30 -12.45
N ASP A 257 -3.37 -26.15 -11.45
CA ASP A 257 -4.48 -27.11 -11.40
C ASP A 257 -5.77 -26.47 -10.82
N SER A 258 -5.67 -25.26 -10.26
CA SER A 258 -6.80 -24.49 -9.75
C SER A 258 -7.60 -23.81 -10.89
N PRO A 259 -8.95 -23.81 -10.84
CA PRO A 259 -9.75 -22.99 -11.75
C PRO A 259 -9.52 -21.48 -11.54
N LEU A 260 -9.03 -21.10 -10.37
CA LEU A 260 -8.69 -19.71 -10.01
C LEU A 260 -7.25 -19.33 -10.40
N TYR A 261 -6.51 -20.21 -11.10
CA TYR A 261 -5.14 -19.93 -11.54
C TYR A 261 -5.04 -18.60 -12.30
N ASP A 262 -4.09 -17.77 -11.89
CA ASP A 262 -3.85 -16.45 -12.46
C ASP A 262 -2.35 -16.20 -12.60
N THR A 263 -1.89 -16.20 -13.85
CA THR A 263 -0.48 -15.94 -14.18
C THR A 263 0.04 -14.56 -13.73
N SER A 264 -0.84 -13.58 -13.46
CA SER A 264 -0.42 -12.30 -12.86
C SER A 264 -0.08 -12.40 -11.38
N TRP A 265 -0.60 -13.41 -10.67
CA TRP A 265 -0.36 -13.64 -9.25
C TRP A 265 0.93 -14.44 -8.99
N VAL A 266 1.31 -15.32 -9.92
CA VAL A 266 2.48 -16.22 -9.78
C VAL A 266 3.77 -15.50 -9.33
N PRO A 267 4.16 -14.32 -9.86
CA PRO A 267 5.37 -13.64 -9.39
C PRO A 267 5.30 -13.20 -7.92
N THR A 268 4.13 -12.75 -7.46
CA THR A 268 3.90 -12.38 -6.06
C THR A 268 3.95 -13.61 -5.16
N TYR A 269 3.31 -14.70 -5.58
CA TYR A 269 3.36 -15.99 -4.90
C TYR A 269 4.79 -16.54 -4.78
N ASP A 270 5.55 -16.56 -5.88
CA ASP A 270 6.93 -17.05 -5.89
C ASP A 270 7.83 -16.22 -4.95
N ALA A 271 7.59 -14.91 -4.86
CA ALA A 271 8.29 -14.04 -3.91
C ALA A 271 7.95 -14.41 -2.47
N PHE A 272 6.67 -14.54 -2.14
CA PHE A 272 6.18 -14.97 -0.83
C PHE A 272 6.74 -16.35 -0.41
N MET A 273 6.61 -17.35 -1.28
CA MET A 273 7.07 -18.72 -1.00
C MET A 273 8.59 -18.86 -0.93
N SER A 274 9.35 -17.87 -1.37
CA SER A 274 10.82 -17.89 -1.26
C SER A 274 11.30 -17.75 0.19
N HIS A 275 10.48 -17.18 1.08
CA HIS A 275 10.81 -16.92 2.48
C HIS A 275 9.85 -17.58 3.46
N PHE A 276 8.55 -17.64 3.14
CA PHE A 276 7.52 -18.23 3.99
C PHE A 276 7.84 -19.66 4.42
N LYS A 277 7.67 -19.96 5.71
CA LYS A 277 7.94 -21.31 6.26
C LYS A 277 6.71 -22.02 6.80
N GLY A 278 5.67 -21.29 7.15
CA GLY A 278 4.39 -21.87 7.53
C GLY A 278 3.57 -21.00 8.48
N VAL A 279 2.29 -21.33 8.60
CA VAL A 279 1.32 -20.64 9.46
C VAL A 279 0.48 -21.64 10.26
N GLU A 280 0.10 -21.26 11.47
CA GLU A 280 -0.84 -21.99 12.32
C GLU A 280 -1.98 -21.05 12.75
N PHE A 281 -3.22 -21.49 12.51
CA PHE A 281 -4.42 -20.82 13.02
C PHE A 281 -4.95 -21.56 14.25
N ASN A 282 -5.15 -20.84 15.33
CA ASN A 282 -5.78 -21.33 16.54
C ASN A 282 -7.05 -20.51 16.83
N PHE A 283 -8.19 -21.04 16.40
CA PHE A 283 -9.53 -20.42 16.55
C PHE A 283 -10.14 -20.55 17.96
N ASN A 284 -9.38 -21.11 18.92
CA ASN A 284 -9.80 -21.16 20.32
C ASN A 284 -8.57 -21.16 21.24
N PRO A 285 -7.80 -20.06 21.25
CA PRO A 285 -6.54 -19.98 22.00
C PRO A 285 -6.75 -19.94 23.51
N GLY A 286 -7.93 -19.54 23.98
CA GLY A 286 -8.20 -19.30 25.38
C GLY A 286 -7.71 -17.92 25.84
N ASP A 287 -7.58 -17.73 27.15
CA ASP A 287 -6.98 -16.54 27.77
C ASP A 287 -7.58 -15.16 27.38
N GLY A 288 -8.81 -15.15 26.85
CA GLY A 288 -9.51 -13.92 26.46
C GLY A 288 -9.32 -13.52 25.00
N TYR A 289 -8.79 -14.42 24.16
CA TYR A 289 -8.62 -14.23 22.72
C TYR A 289 -9.55 -15.15 21.93
N GLY A 290 -10.02 -14.66 20.78
CA GLY A 290 -10.87 -15.43 19.85
C GLY A 290 -10.07 -16.13 18.77
N LEU A 291 -8.93 -15.56 18.37
CA LEU A 291 -8.02 -16.12 17.38
C LEU A 291 -6.58 -15.80 17.74
N GLU A 292 -5.70 -16.77 17.59
CA GLU A 292 -4.25 -16.61 17.58
C GLU A 292 -3.71 -17.16 16.24
N VAL A 293 -2.91 -16.36 15.55
CA VAL A 293 -2.20 -16.76 14.32
C VAL A 293 -0.72 -16.76 14.60
N THR A 294 -0.04 -17.87 14.33
CA THR A 294 1.42 -17.97 14.42
C THR A 294 2.01 -18.15 13.04
N THR A 295 2.89 -17.24 12.63
CA THR A 295 3.57 -17.26 11.33
C THR A 295 5.07 -17.44 11.51
N TYR A 296 5.66 -18.28 10.65
CA TYR A 296 7.09 -18.56 10.60
C TYR A 296 7.64 -18.12 9.24
N ASP A 297 8.66 -17.26 9.26
CA ASP A 297 9.18 -16.66 8.04
C ASP A 297 10.69 -16.40 8.09
N ASP A 298 11.33 -16.31 6.92
CA ASP A 298 12.68 -15.78 6.76
C ASP A 298 12.70 -14.28 6.43
N ALA A 299 11.59 -13.71 5.96
CA ALA A 299 11.41 -12.28 5.73
C ALA A 299 11.01 -11.55 7.02
N PHE A 300 11.36 -10.27 7.09
CA PHE A 300 11.04 -9.39 8.19
C PHE A 300 11.21 -7.92 7.78
N ALA A 301 10.47 -7.04 8.44
CA ALA A 301 10.74 -5.61 8.42
C ALA A 301 11.82 -5.28 9.46
N LEU A 302 12.53 -4.16 9.26
CA LEU A 302 13.54 -3.70 10.22
C LEU A 302 12.92 -3.31 11.56
N ASP A 303 11.67 -2.86 11.57
CA ASP A 303 10.89 -2.60 12.78
C ASP A 303 10.00 -3.81 13.10
N ALA A 304 10.06 -4.29 14.34
CA ALA A 304 9.26 -5.42 14.81
C ALA A 304 7.75 -5.15 14.69
N GLU A 305 7.34 -3.90 14.83
CA GLU A 305 5.97 -3.40 14.66
C GLU A 305 5.45 -3.71 13.26
N ASN A 306 6.24 -3.38 12.24
CA ASN A 306 5.89 -3.59 10.85
C ASN A 306 6.00 -5.07 10.45
N THR A 307 6.84 -5.85 11.14
CA THR A 307 6.82 -7.31 11.00
C THR A 307 5.51 -7.88 11.56
N ALA A 308 5.04 -7.40 12.72
CA ALA A 308 3.81 -7.89 13.33
C ALA A 308 2.55 -7.57 12.51
N GLY A 309 2.49 -6.38 11.91
CA GLY A 309 1.33 -5.93 11.14
C GLY A 309 1.37 -6.19 9.65
N ASP A 310 2.41 -6.86 9.15
CA ASP A 310 2.49 -7.32 7.76
C ASP A 310 1.31 -8.25 7.44
N GLU A 311 0.70 -8.10 6.27
CA GLU A 311 -0.48 -8.86 5.82
C GLU A 311 -0.19 -10.38 5.78
N GLN A 312 1.06 -10.78 5.51
CA GLN A 312 1.53 -12.18 5.47
C GLN A 312 1.90 -12.72 6.85
N HIS A 313 1.98 -11.87 7.88
CA HIS A 313 2.23 -12.30 9.26
C HIS A 313 0.98 -12.26 10.13
N CYS A 314 0.09 -11.27 9.96
CA CYS A 314 -1.11 -11.12 10.78
C CYS A 314 -2.32 -11.91 10.24
N TRP A 315 -2.35 -12.21 8.94
CA TRP A 315 -3.41 -12.96 8.26
C TRP A 315 -4.84 -12.44 8.51
N PHE A 316 -5.00 -11.14 8.80
CA PHE A 316 -6.33 -10.56 8.84
C PHE A 316 -6.92 -10.56 7.41
N PRO A 317 -8.23 -10.85 7.21
CA PRO A 317 -8.86 -10.88 5.88
C PRO A 317 -9.05 -9.46 5.31
N TYR A 318 -7.94 -8.81 5.01
CA TYR A 318 -7.83 -7.48 4.44
C TYR A 318 -6.48 -7.40 3.71
N ASP A 319 -6.48 -6.91 2.48
CA ASP A 319 -5.25 -6.59 1.74
C ASP A 319 -5.32 -5.19 1.11
N GLN A 320 -4.31 -4.85 0.32
CA GLN A 320 -4.23 -3.56 -0.40
C GLN A 320 -5.48 -3.19 -1.24
N PHE A 321 -6.33 -4.16 -1.63
CA PHE A 321 -7.51 -3.92 -2.45
C PHE A 321 -8.80 -3.78 -1.62
N GLY A 322 -8.79 -4.18 -0.35
CA GLY A 322 -9.90 -4.02 0.57
C GLY A 322 -10.14 -5.22 1.47
N GLN A 323 -11.26 -5.18 2.20
CA GLN A 323 -11.61 -6.24 3.13
C GLN A 323 -12.18 -7.46 2.41
N TRP A 324 -11.80 -8.64 2.89
CA TRP A 324 -12.30 -9.92 2.41
C TRP A 324 -13.46 -10.38 3.27
N CYS A 325 -14.58 -10.69 2.62
CA CYS A 325 -15.70 -11.39 3.23
C CYS A 325 -16.00 -12.62 2.38
N TRP A 326 -16.09 -13.80 2.97
CA TRP A 326 -16.09 -15.04 2.19
C TRP A 326 -17.32 -15.12 1.27
N HIS A 327 -18.46 -14.61 1.74
CA HIS A 327 -19.75 -14.75 1.07
C HIS A 327 -19.90 -13.86 -0.17
N ASN A 328 -19.34 -12.64 -0.22
CA ASN A 328 -19.33 -11.85 -1.46
C ASN A 328 -18.23 -12.32 -2.42
N ILE A 329 -17.07 -12.75 -1.90
CA ILE A 329 -15.99 -13.32 -2.71
C ILE A 329 -16.40 -14.66 -3.33
N ALA A 330 -17.22 -15.47 -2.65
CA ALA A 330 -17.78 -16.71 -3.18
C ALA A 330 -18.52 -16.50 -4.52
N LEU A 331 -19.21 -15.37 -4.69
CA LEU A 331 -19.85 -15.02 -5.97
C LEU A 331 -18.82 -14.82 -7.07
N GLY A 332 -17.71 -14.16 -6.74
CA GLY A 332 -16.59 -13.97 -7.65
C GLY A 332 -15.86 -15.27 -7.99
N ILE A 333 -15.72 -16.18 -7.03
CA ILE A 333 -15.17 -17.53 -7.25
C ILE A 333 -16.03 -18.29 -8.26
N LEU A 334 -17.34 -18.38 -8.04
CA LEU A 334 -18.26 -19.02 -8.99
C LEU A 334 -18.19 -18.37 -10.38
N ALA A 335 -18.14 -17.04 -10.43
CA ALA A 335 -18.03 -16.29 -11.68
C ALA A 335 -16.72 -16.54 -12.42
N GLU A 336 -15.60 -16.69 -11.72
CA GLU A 336 -14.30 -16.95 -12.32
C GLU A 336 -14.11 -18.42 -12.72
N GLU A 337 -14.64 -19.36 -11.96
CA GLU A 337 -14.69 -20.79 -12.32
C GLU A 337 -15.43 -21.00 -13.65
N ASP A 338 -16.50 -20.24 -13.88
CA ASP A 338 -17.27 -20.23 -15.13
C ASP A 338 -16.62 -19.37 -16.24
N LEU A 339 -15.57 -18.62 -15.92
CA LEU A 339 -14.99 -17.56 -16.77
C LEU A 339 -16.06 -16.57 -17.26
N ALA A 340 -17.04 -16.23 -16.42
CA ALA A 340 -18.01 -15.17 -16.67
C ALA A 340 -17.46 -13.79 -16.31
N LEU A 341 -16.62 -13.73 -15.26
CA LEU A 341 -15.86 -12.58 -14.79
C LEU A 341 -14.47 -13.06 -14.35
N CYS A 342 -13.49 -12.16 -14.25
CA CYS A 342 -12.23 -12.50 -13.57
C CYS A 342 -11.82 -11.40 -12.58
N PHE A 343 -11.22 -11.80 -11.45
CA PHE A 343 -10.74 -10.91 -10.41
C PHE A 343 -9.64 -9.97 -10.89
N SER A 344 -8.70 -10.43 -11.73
CA SER A 344 -7.61 -9.60 -12.24
C SER A 344 -7.83 -9.09 -13.65
N GLN A 345 -7.27 -7.91 -13.94
CA GLN A 345 -7.29 -7.32 -15.27
C GLN A 345 -6.64 -8.24 -16.32
N LYS A 346 -5.51 -8.89 -15.98
CA LYS A 346 -4.79 -9.76 -16.90
C LYS A 346 -5.62 -10.98 -17.29
N LYS A 347 -6.16 -11.70 -16.32
CA LYS A 347 -6.97 -12.91 -16.57
C LYS A 347 -8.25 -12.56 -17.32
N ALA A 348 -8.90 -11.43 -16.98
CA ALA A 348 -10.06 -10.92 -17.70
C ALA A 348 -9.74 -10.64 -19.18
N THR A 349 -8.63 -9.96 -19.45
CA THR A 349 -8.16 -9.64 -20.81
C THR A 349 -7.86 -10.92 -21.61
N ASP A 350 -7.12 -11.87 -21.01
CA ASP A 350 -6.73 -13.11 -21.67
C ASP A 350 -7.95 -13.99 -22.02
N ASN A 351 -9.04 -13.91 -21.24
CA ASN A 351 -10.28 -14.66 -21.45
C ASN A 351 -11.40 -13.87 -22.15
N THR A 352 -11.17 -12.58 -22.46
CA THR A 352 -12.17 -11.69 -23.10
C THR A 352 -13.47 -11.59 -22.29
N VAL A 353 -13.35 -11.47 -20.96
CA VAL A 353 -14.46 -11.23 -20.03
C VAL A 353 -14.23 -9.93 -19.25
N GLU A 354 -15.24 -9.47 -18.52
CA GLU A 354 -15.13 -8.24 -17.74
C GLU A 354 -14.21 -8.44 -16.52
N TRP A 355 -13.40 -7.42 -16.22
CA TRP A 355 -12.66 -7.34 -14.96
C TRP A 355 -13.67 -7.04 -13.84
N MET A 356 -13.71 -7.94 -12.85
CA MET A 356 -14.73 -7.96 -11.82
C MET A 356 -14.79 -6.65 -11.03
N HIS A 357 -15.98 -6.07 -10.97
CA HIS A 357 -16.27 -4.86 -10.22
C HIS A 357 -17.47 -5.11 -9.31
N PHE A 358 -17.29 -4.91 -8.00
CA PHE A 358 -18.31 -5.14 -6.99
C PHE A 358 -19.21 -3.92 -6.74
N VAL A 359 -18.89 -2.76 -7.33
CA VAL A 359 -19.53 -1.47 -7.00
C VAL A 359 -20.34 -0.91 -8.17
N ASP A 360 -19.91 -1.12 -9.41
CA ASP A 360 -20.59 -0.58 -10.59
C ASP A 360 -20.44 -1.50 -11.81
N GLY A 361 -21.23 -1.23 -12.84
CA GLY A 361 -21.03 -1.75 -14.18
C GLY A 361 -21.82 -3.05 -14.46
N PRO A 362 -21.59 -3.65 -15.63
CA PRO A 362 -22.33 -4.83 -16.09
C PRO A 362 -22.05 -6.08 -15.24
N THR A 363 -20.99 -6.08 -14.43
CA THR A 363 -20.57 -7.15 -13.53
C THR A 363 -21.63 -7.43 -12.45
N LEU A 364 -22.33 -6.39 -11.97
CA LEU A 364 -23.33 -6.50 -10.90
C LEU A 364 -24.47 -7.48 -11.27
N ALA A 365 -24.98 -7.41 -12.49
CA ALA A 365 -26.05 -8.31 -12.94
C ALA A 365 -25.57 -9.77 -13.09
N ILE A 366 -24.28 -10.00 -13.32
CA ILE A 366 -23.69 -11.34 -13.37
C ILE A 366 -23.55 -11.88 -11.95
N LEU A 367 -23.03 -11.07 -11.02
CA LEU A 367 -22.89 -11.41 -9.60
C LEU A 367 -24.26 -11.69 -8.94
N GLU A 368 -25.32 -10.93 -9.28
CA GLU A 368 -26.70 -11.20 -8.84
C GLU A 368 -27.16 -12.60 -9.26
N GLY A 369 -26.77 -13.06 -10.45
CA GLY A 369 -27.05 -14.41 -10.93
C GLY A 369 -26.40 -15.48 -10.06
N TYR A 370 -25.13 -15.29 -9.71
CA TYR A 370 -24.41 -16.21 -8.82
C TYR A 370 -24.90 -16.15 -7.38
N LEU A 371 -25.38 -14.99 -6.91
CA LEU A 371 -26.03 -14.88 -5.61
C LEU A 371 -27.32 -15.72 -5.58
N ALA A 372 -28.13 -15.66 -6.63
CA ALA A 372 -29.34 -16.48 -6.74
C ALA A 372 -29.04 -18.00 -6.75
N GLU A 373 -27.92 -18.39 -7.37
CA GLU A 373 -27.41 -19.76 -7.30
C GLU A 373 -27.00 -20.13 -5.87
N ALA A 374 -26.16 -19.30 -5.24
CA ALA A 374 -25.66 -19.52 -3.88
C ALA A 374 -26.78 -19.60 -2.83
N LEU A 375 -27.83 -18.77 -2.95
CA LEU A 375 -29.05 -18.84 -2.13
C LEU A 375 -29.84 -20.15 -2.33
N THR A 376 -29.74 -20.76 -3.50
CA THR A 376 -30.45 -22.00 -3.82
C THR A 376 -29.68 -23.23 -3.33
N THR A 377 -28.35 -23.20 -3.44
CA THR A 377 -27.48 -24.35 -3.14
C THR A 377 -26.95 -24.32 -1.70
N GLY A 378 -26.86 -23.13 -1.09
CA GLY A 378 -26.09 -22.92 0.14
C GLY A 378 -24.60 -23.12 -0.11
N TYR A 379 -24.08 -22.58 -1.21
CA TYR A 379 -22.70 -22.79 -1.65
C TYR A 379 -21.68 -22.33 -0.59
N ILE A 380 -20.74 -23.22 -0.25
CA ILE A 380 -19.59 -22.91 0.61
C ILE A 380 -18.33 -23.09 -0.26
N PRO A 381 -17.56 -22.02 -0.54
CA PRO A 381 -16.32 -22.17 -1.31
C PRO A 381 -15.33 -23.04 -0.52
N PHE A 382 -14.56 -23.87 -1.22
CA PHE A 382 -13.58 -24.79 -0.59
C PHE A 382 -14.18 -25.59 0.60
N GLU A 383 -15.37 -26.17 0.39
CA GLU A 383 -16.16 -26.86 1.43
C GLU A 383 -15.38 -27.92 2.24
N ASN A 384 -14.34 -28.55 1.65
CA ASN A 384 -13.47 -29.50 2.35
C ASN A 384 -12.76 -28.90 3.57
N VAL A 385 -12.55 -27.58 3.60
CA VAL A 385 -11.95 -26.84 4.71
C VAL A 385 -12.99 -25.95 5.38
N LEU A 386 -13.67 -25.10 4.61
CA LEU A 386 -14.61 -24.13 5.18
C LEU A 386 -15.84 -24.80 5.78
N GLY A 387 -16.25 -25.99 5.30
CA GLY A 387 -17.39 -26.72 5.81
C GLY A 387 -17.22 -27.28 7.23
N ASP A 388 -16.00 -27.27 7.78
CA ASP A 388 -15.74 -27.59 9.19
C ASP A 388 -16.10 -26.42 10.13
N TYR A 389 -16.21 -25.20 9.59
CA TYR A 389 -16.44 -23.96 10.34
C TYR A 389 -17.79 -23.32 10.01
N ILE A 390 -18.19 -23.37 8.73
CA ILE A 390 -19.43 -22.79 8.23
C ILE A 390 -20.42 -23.90 7.97
N ASP A 391 -21.63 -23.78 8.53
CA ASP A 391 -22.74 -24.67 8.17
C ASP A 391 -23.64 -24.09 7.07
N GLN A 392 -24.41 -24.96 6.42
CA GLN A 392 -25.29 -24.54 5.32
C GLN A 392 -26.33 -23.50 5.76
N SER A 393 -26.74 -23.49 7.03
CA SER A 393 -27.73 -22.53 7.53
C SER A 393 -27.13 -21.13 7.70
N GLU A 394 -25.88 -21.07 8.15
CA GLU A 394 -25.08 -19.85 8.20
C GLU A 394 -24.80 -19.31 6.79
N ALA A 395 -24.37 -20.18 5.87
CA ALA A 395 -24.13 -19.78 4.49
C ALA A 395 -25.37 -19.15 3.84
N LEU A 396 -26.53 -19.80 3.97
CA LEU A 396 -27.81 -19.26 3.49
C LEU A 396 -28.20 -17.95 4.18
N ALA A 397 -27.86 -17.77 5.46
CA ALA A 397 -28.12 -16.52 6.18
C ALA A 397 -27.24 -15.37 5.67
N ARG A 398 -25.93 -15.59 5.47
CA ARG A 398 -25.02 -14.56 4.92
C ARG A 398 -25.40 -14.19 3.49
N TYR A 399 -25.77 -15.15 2.64
CA TYR A 399 -26.29 -14.82 1.30
C TYR A 399 -27.63 -14.06 1.33
N ALA A 400 -28.51 -14.36 2.28
CA ALA A 400 -29.77 -13.60 2.43
C ALA A 400 -29.53 -12.16 2.90
N ASN A 401 -28.51 -11.95 3.75
CA ASN A 401 -28.06 -10.61 4.12
C ASN A 401 -27.48 -9.88 2.92
N LEU A 402 -26.62 -10.54 2.13
CA LEU A 402 -26.04 -9.96 0.91
C LEU A 402 -27.10 -9.61 -0.14
N ASP A 403 -28.15 -10.42 -0.29
CA ASP A 403 -29.29 -10.14 -1.17
C ASP A 403 -30.07 -8.89 -0.71
N ALA A 404 -30.31 -8.77 0.59
CA ALA A 404 -30.94 -7.58 1.16
C ALA A 404 -30.06 -6.32 0.99
N PHE A 405 -28.75 -6.47 1.18
CA PHE A 405 -27.77 -5.40 1.01
C PHE A 405 -27.71 -4.94 -0.46
N TYR A 406 -27.60 -5.87 -1.42
CA TYR A 406 -27.62 -5.55 -2.84
C TYR A 406 -28.94 -4.88 -3.25
N ALA A 407 -30.08 -5.33 -2.72
CA ALA A 407 -31.37 -4.71 -3.01
C ALA A 407 -31.50 -3.28 -2.47
N ASP A 408 -30.79 -2.94 -1.40
CA ASP A 408 -30.80 -1.60 -0.78
C ASP A 408 -29.74 -0.67 -1.39
N LYS A 409 -28.49 -1.16 -1.52
CA LYS A 409 -27.32 -0.36 -1.93
C LYS A 409 -26.96 -0.47 -3.41
N GLY A 410 -27.48 -1.49 -4.09
CA GLY A 410 -27.23 -1.71 -5.52
C GLY A 410 -25.85 -2.29 -5.85
N HIS A 411 -25.07 -2.72 -4.86
CA HIS A 411 -23.73 -3.26 -5.05
C HIS A 411 -23.37 -4.40 -4.08
N PHE A 412 -22.24 -5.08 -4.32
CA PHE A 412 -21.75 -6.24 -3.56
C PHE A 412 -20.49 -5.94 -2.72
N TRP A 413 -20.10 -4.66 -2.62
CA TRP A 413 -19.00 -4.22 -1.77
C TRP A 413 -19.38 -4.25 -0.27
N VAL A 414 -18.84 -5.21 0.46
CA VAL A 414 -19.09 -5.43 1.89
C VAL A 414 -17.77 -5.34 2.64
N GLY A 415 -17.76 -4.62 3.77
CA GLY A 415 -16.64 -4.59 4.70
C GLY A 415 -17.14 -4.45 6.14
N GLY A 416 -16.23 -4.08 7.04
CA GLY A 416 -16.46 -3.88 8.48
C GLY A 416 -15.99 -2.52 8.99
N GLY A 417 -15.56 -1.62 8.10
CA GLY A 417 -15.02 -0.30 8.46
C GLY A 417 -16.04 0.65 9.10
N PRO A 418 -15.58 1.83 9.56
CA PRO A 418 -16.42 2.84 10.22
C PRO A 418 -17.45 3.49 9.28
N TYR A 419 -17.27 3.39 7.97
CA TYR A 419 -18.25 3.76 6.96
C TYR A 419 -18.58 2.57 6.07
N TYR A 420 -19.69 2.64 5.33
CA TYR A 420 -20.01 1.74 4.22
C TYR A 420 -20.38 2.58 3.00
N ILE A 421 -20.33 1.98 1.81
CA ILE A 421 -20.75 2.64 0.57
C ILE A 421 -22.29 2.72 0.58
N GLU A 422 -22.84 3.93 0.59
CA GLU A 422 -24.29 4.17 0.59
C GLU A 422 -24.84 4.21 -0.84
N ASP A 423 -24.17 4.94 -1.71
CA ASP A 423 -24.56 5.13 -3.11
C ASP A 423 -23.34 5.42 -3.98
N VAL A 424 -23.42 5.02 -5.26
CA VAL A 424 -22.39 5.30 -6.27
C VAL A 424 -23.04 5.75 -7.56
N ASP A 425 -22.78 7.01 -7.93
CA ASP A 425 -23.10 7.55 -9.24
C ASP A 425 -21.83 7.57 -10.10
N SER A 426 -21.56 6.48 -10.81
CA SER A 426 -20.39 6.39 -11.69
C SER A 426 -20.46 7.30 -12.91
N VAL A 427 -21.66 7.77 -13.31
CA VAL A 427 -21.81 8.74 -14.40
C VAL A 427 -21.49 10.15 -13.90
N GLY A 428 -21.96 10.49 -12.71
CA GLY A 428 -21.66 11.74 -12.01
C GLY A 428 -20.28 11.79 -11.36
N GLN A 429 -19.62 10.63 -11.21
CA GLN A 429 -18.36 10.45 -10.48
C GLN A 429 -18.47 10.90 -9.01
N VAL A 430 -19.50 10.37 -8.34
CA VAL A 430 -19.79 10.65 -6.93
C VAL A 430 -19.92 9.34 -6.16
N ILE A 431 -19.29 9.29 -4.99
CA ILE A 431 -19.43 8.19 -4.01
C ILE A 431 -19.98 8.79 -2.72
N GLU A 432 -21.05 8.21 -2.18
CA GLU A 432 -21.55 8.54 -0.86
C GLU A 432 -21.18 7.43 0.13
N LEU A 433 -20.54 7.82 1.24
CA LEU A 433 -20.24 6.95 2.37
C LEU A 433 -21.18 7.28 3.52
N ALA A 434 -21.78 6.27 4.15
CA ALA A 434 -22.61 6.45 5.34
C ALA A 434 -22.01 5.76 6.57
N ARG A 435 -22.27 6.33 7.74
CA ARG A 435 -21.71 5.85 9.00
C ARG A 435 -22.19 4.44 9.36
N HIS A 436 -21.26 3.54 9.65
CA HIS A 436 -21.56 2.23 10.22
C HIS A 436 -21.91 2.35 11.70
N THR A 437 -23.20 2.48 12.00
CA THR A 437 -23.68 2.85 13.36
C THR A 437 -23.40 1.81 14.46
N THR A 438 -23.08 0.58 14.09
CA THR A 438 -22.75 -0.54 14.98
C THR A 438 -21.25 -0.80 15.11
N TYR A 439 -20.41 0.02 14.47
CA TYR A 439 -18.97 -0.12 14.56
C TYR A 439 -18.48 -0.02 16.02
N PRO A 440 -17.67 -0.98 16.50
CA PRO A 440 -17.46 -1.19 17.94
C PRO A 440 -16.36 -0.31 18.55
N GLU A 441 -15.43 0.21 17.76
CA GLU A 441 -14.24 0.89 18.31
C GLU A 441 -14.53 2.30 18.80
N ASP A 442 -13.77 2.72 19.82
CA ASP A 442 -13.78 4.10 20.32
C ASP A 442 -13.34 5.08 19.23
N ALA A 443 -14.17 6.10 18.99
CA ALA A 443 -13.98 7.06 17.91
C ALA A 443 -12.75 7.97 18.13
N SER A 444 -12.23 8.07 19.35
CA SER A 444 -11.08 8.91 19.70
C SER A 444 -9.76 8.15 19.76
N ARG A 445 -9.77 6.83 19.53
CA ARG A 445 -8.59 5.94 19.61
C ARG A 445 -7.37 6.48 18.88
N TRP A 446 -7.57 7.09 17.72
CA TRP A 446 -6.49 7.50 16.81
C TRP A 446 -6.08 8.96 16.92
N PHE A 447 -6.69 9.74 17.82
CA PHE A 447 -6.44 11.17 17.94
C PHE A 447 -5.01 11.53 18.36
N PHE A 448 -4.27 10.60 18.96
CA PHE A 448 -2.85 10.82 19.28
C PHE A 448 -1.95 10.99 18.05
N THR A 449 -2.40 10.52 16.87
CA THR A 449 -1.68 10.66 15.59
C THR A 449 -1.95 11.99 14.88
N MET A 450 -2.83 12.83 15.43
CA MET A 450 -3.26 14.08 14.80
C MET A 450 -2.48 15.29 15.33
N ASP A 451 -2.24 16.28 14.46
CA ASP A 451 -1.72 17.59 14.85
C ASP A 451 -2.66 18.74 14.44
N PRO A 452 -3.15 19.58 15.38
CA PRO A 452 -3.07 19.40 16.83
C PRO A 452 -3.97 18.25 17.32
N VAL A 453 -3.52 17.52 18.35
CA VAL A 453 -4.35 16.49 19.00
C VAL A 453 -5.67 17.11 19.47
N PRO A 454 -6.84 16.55 19.08
CA PRO A 454 -8.14 17.03 19.51
C PRO A 454 -8.30 17.14 21.03
N THR A 455 -8.99 18.19 21.50
CA THR A 455 -9.29 18.38 22.92
C THR A 455 -10.38 17.42 23.40
N THR A 456 -10.40 17.07 24.69
CA THR A 456 -11.20 15.99 25.31
C THR A 456 -12.52 15.68 24.58
N PRO A 457 -12.54 14.64 23.72
CA PRO A 457 -13.70 14.38 22.89
C PRO A 457 -14.86 13.81 23.69
N PRO A 458 -16.10 14.05 23.28
CA PRO A 458 -17.25 13.34 23.84
C PRO A 458 -17.14 11.85 23.54
N ALA A 459 -17.58 11.00 24.48
CA ALA A 459 -17.58 9.55 24.28
C ALA A 459 -18.46 9.17 23.07
N HIS A 460 -17.88 8.45 22.12
CA HIS A 460 -18.49 8.08 20.85
C HIS A 460 -17.80 6.84 20.27
N THR A 461 -18.51 6.05 19.48
CA THR A 461 -17.95 4.87 18.78
C THR A 461 -18.10 5.01 17.27
N GLY A 462 -17.08 4.58 16.53
CA GLY A 462 -17.00 4.68 15.09
C GLY A 462 -16.87 6.09 14.55
N ALA A 463 -17.39 6.30 13.34
CA ALA A 463 -17.14 7.51 12.57
C ALA A 463 -17.80 8.77 13.18
N TRP A 464 -17.15 9.93 13.00
CA TRP A 464 -17.61 11.23 13.52
C TRP A 464 -18.60 11.96 12.60
N LEU A 465 -18.69 11.56 11.34
CA LEU A 465 -19.61 12.11 10.36
C LEU A 465 -20.70 11.09 10.06
N ASP A 466 -21.92 11.54 9.75
CA ASP A 466 -22.99 10.64 9.32
C ASP A 466 -22.84 10.27 7.84
N VAL A 467 -22.39 11.22 7.01
CA VAL A 467 -22.20 11.06 5.57
C VAL A 467 -20.92 11.74 5.11
N ILE A 468 -20.19 11.11 4.18
CA ILE A 468 -19.15 11.74 3.36
C ILE A 468 -19.58 11.62 1.90
N THR A 469 -19.72 12.75 1.21
CA THR A 469 -19.91 12.78 -0.24
C THR A 469 -18.56 13.08 -0.89
N LEU A 470 -18.06 12.16 -1.71
CA LEU A 470 -16.81 12.33 -2.46
C LEU A 470 -17.10 12.57 -3.94
N GLU A 471 -16.63 13.70 -4.46
CA GLU A 471 -16.80 14.08 -5.87
C GLU A 471 -15.46 14.47 -6.54
N ILE A 472 -15.49 14.66 -7.87
CA ILE A 472 -14.34 15.18 -8.62
C ILE A 472 -14.40 16.71 -8.68
N ALA A 473 -13.29 17.37 -8.32
CA ALA A 473 -13.11 18.80 -8.53
C ALA A 473 -11.70 19.12 -9.04
N ALA A 474 -11.59 20.14 -9.90
CA ALA A 474 -10.29 20.71 -10.24
C ALA A 474 -9.75 21.52 -9.05
N GLU A 475 -8.44 21.46 -8.81
CA GLU A 475 -7.76 22.05 -7.64
C GLU A 475 -8.15 23.50 -7.35
N ALA A 476 -8.03 24.39 -8.35
CA ALA A 476 -8.38 25.81 -8.20
C ALA A 476 -9.89 26.04 -7.89
N ALA A 477 -10.75 25.17 -8.43
CA ALA A 477 -12.19 25.22 -8.15
C ALA A 477 -12.49 24.72 -6.73
N ALA A 478 -11.83 23.65 -6.29
CA ALA A 478 -11.94 23.11 -4.95
C ALA A 478 -11.55 24.15 -3.88
N ILE A 479 -10.42 24.85 -4.07
CA ILE A 479 -9.99 25.93 -3.16
C ILE A 479 -11.03 27.06 -3.11
N SER A 480 -11.59 27.45 -4.26
CA SER A 480 -12.67 28.45 -4.32
C SER A 480 -13.94 27.99 -3.57
N MET A 481 -14.26 26.69 -3.64
CA MET A 481 -15.39 26.09 -2.94
C MET A 481 -15.15 26.00 -1.42
N LEU A 482 -13.94 25.68 -0.97
CA LEU A 482 -13.56 25.69 0.45
C LEU A 482 -13.80 27.08 1.06
N GLY A 483 -13.25 28.13 0.42
CA GLY A 483 -13.42 29.53 0.89
C GLY A 483 -14.86 30.04 0.84
N SER A 484 -15.73 29.38 0.07
CA SER A 484 -17.16 29.73 -0.07
C SER A 484 -18.11 28.84 0.72
N ASP A 485 -17.60 27.94 1.58
CA ASP A 485 -18.41 26.96 2.31
C ASP A 485 -19.25 26.06 1.39
N LEU A 486 -18.68 25.65 0.25
CA LEU A 486 -19.28 24.69 -0.68
C LEU A 486 -18.55 23.34 -0.70
N LEU A 487 -17.34 23.28 -0.14
CA LEU A 487 -16.54 22.08 0.07
C LEU A 487 -16.00 22.11 1.51
N ASP A 488 -15.74 20.94 2.09
CA ASP A 488 -15.19 20.82 3.45
C ASP A 488 -13.72 20.37 3.45
N VAL A 489 -13.34 19.48 2.53
CA VAL A 489 -11.98 18.98 2.39
C VAL A 489 -11.67 18.60 0.93
N TYR A 490 -10.45 18.88 0.48
CA TYR A 490 -9.89 18.33 -0.73
C TYR A 490 -8.82 17.30 -0.37
N ILE A 491 -9.06 16.03 -0.72
CA ILE A 491 -8.29 14.89 -0.19
C ILE A 491 -6.97 14.70 -0.92
N TYR A 492 -6.93 14.98 -2.22
CA TYR A 492 -5.71 14.80 -3.01
C TYR A 492 -4.71 15.94 -2.78
N ALA A 493 -3.42 15.64 -2.86
CA ALA A 493 -2.38 16.64 -2.64
C ALA A 493 -2.22 17.56 -3.87
N ILE A 494 -2.04 18.86 -3.63
CA ILE A 494 -1.83 19.91 -4.64
C ILE A 494 -0.38 20.36 -4.59
N ALA A 495 0.28 20.46 -5.75
CA ALA A 495 1.66 20.92 -5.88
C ALA A 495 1.75 22.19 -6.75
N ASP A 496 1.11 23.27 -6.30
CA ASP A 496 1.06 24.58 -6.98
C ASP A 496 1.19 25.74 -5.98
N ALA A 497 2.23 26.56 -6.14
CA ALA A 497 2.60 27.62 -5.20
C ALA A 497 1.61 28.80 -5.21
N ASP A 498 1.01 29.10 -6.36
CA ASP A 498 0.01 30.17 -6.46
C ASP A 498 -1.31 29.73 -5.78
N LEU A 499 -1.65 28.44 -5.87
CA LEU A 499 -2.77 27.86 -5.13
C LEU A 499 -2.51 27.79 -3.63
N GLN A 500 -1.29 27.43 -3.19
CA GLN A 500 -0.93 27.46 -1.78
C GLN A 500 -1.04 28.88 -1.22
N GLN A 501 -0.52 29.88 -1.94
CA GLN A 501 -0.64 31.28 -1.55
C GLN A 501 -2.10 31.75 -1.48
N THR A 502 -2.98 31.20 -2.32
CA THR A 502 -4.43 31.47 -2.26
C THR A 502 -5.05 30.92 -0.98
N CYS A 503 -4.62 29.74 -0.51
CA CYS A 503 -5.03 29.19 0.78
C CYS A 503 -4.50 30.04 1.95
N ASP A 504 -3.23 30.46 1.91
CA ASP A 504 -2.63 31.33 2.93
C ASP A 504 -3.38 32.66 3.12
N ASP A 505 -3.92 33.20 2.03
CA ASP A 505 -4.67 34.46 2.03
C ASP A 505 -6.13 34.30 2.52
N ASP A 506 -6.66 33.07 2.63
CA ASP A 506 -8.03 32.79 3.08
C ASP A 506 -8.07 32.30 4.54
N PRO A 507 -8.62 33.08 5.48
CA PRO A 507 -8.65 32.71 6.89
C PRO A 507 -9.59 31.54 7.23
N ASN A 508 -10.38 31.02 6.26
CA ASN A 508 -11.27 29.88 6.46
C ASN A 508 -10.64 28.56 6.01
N ILE A 509 -9.44 28.60 5.41
CA ILE A 509 -8.75 27.43 4.87
C ILE A 509 -7.50 27.18 5.72
N HIS A 510 -7.24 25.90 6.00
CA HIS A 510 -5.93 25.40 6.41
C HIS A 510 -5.55 24.24 5.48
N TYR A 511 -4.34 23.73 5.61
CA TYR A 511 -3.89 22.61 4.79
C TYR A 511 -2.90 21.73 5.55
N TYR A 512 -2.79 20.50 5.08
CA TYR A 512 -1.79 19.54 5.52
C TYR A 512 -0.67 19.48 4.48
N ASP A 513 0.55 19.82 4.88
CA ASP A 513 1.71 19.64 4.02
C ASP A 513 2.13 18.16 3.96
N SER A 514 2.60 17.74 2.80
CA SER A 514 3.09 16.39 2.56
C SER A 514 4.27 16.37 1.59
N ALA A 515 5.22 15.47 1.84
CA ALA A 515 6.53 15.43 1.20
C ALA A 515 6.80 14.15 0.36
N GLY A 516 5.75 13.52 -0.18
CA GLY A 516 5.86 12.22 -0.87
C GLY A 516 6.04 12.27 -2.38
N LEU A 517 6.17 13.44 -2.99
CA LEU A 517 6.32 13.59 -4.43
C LEU A 517 7.77 13.91 -4.80
N PHE A 518 8.23 13.39 -5.93
CA PHE A 518 9.55 13.69 -6.50
C PHE A 518 9.47 13.63 -8.02
N ASP A 519 10.48 14.18 -8.69
CA ASP A 519 10.73 13.96 -10.11
C ASP A 519 12.16 13.45 -10.34
N GLU A 520 12.31 12.68 -11.40
CA GLU A 520 13.57 12.05 -11.80
C GLU A 520 13.69 11.98 -13.32
N LEU A 521 14.92 11.96 -13.82
CA LEU A 521 15.22 11.59 -15.19
C LEU A 521 15.73 10.15 -15.22
N ARG A 522 15.02 9.26 -15.90
CA ARG A 522 15.48 7.90 -16.17
C ARG A 522 16.12 7.82 -17.55
N PHE A 523 17.34 7.31 -17.59
CA PHE A 523 18.06 7.09 -18.83
C PHE A 523 17.88 5.64 -19.29
N ASN A 524 17.77 5.43 -20.59
CA ASN A 524 17.77 4.08 -21.16
C ASN A 524 19.24 3.65 -21.38
N PRO A 525 19.78 2.67 -20.62
CA PRO A 525 21.18 2.28 -20.73
C PRO A 525 21.43 1.23 -21.84
N SER A 526 20.40 0.80 -22.59
CA SER A 526 20.56 -0.23 -23.62
C SER A 526 21.51 0.24 -24.75
N GLY A 527 22.58 -0.50 -25.01
CA GLY A 527 23.51 -0.16 -26.09
C GLY A 527 24.92 -0.73 -25.89
N PRO A 528 25.98 -0.01 -26.31
CA PRO A 528 25.96 1.34 -26.87
C PRO A 528 25.40 1.44 -28.28
N PHE A 529 25.21 0.32 -28.98
CA PHE A 529 24.54 0.33 -30.29
C PHE A 529 23.25 -0.47 -30.19
N PHE A 530 22.12 0.14 -30.55
CA PHE A 530 20.85 -0.55 -30.50
C PHE A 530 20.84 -1.78 -31.43
N PRO A 531 20.46 -2.98 -30.97
CA PRO A 531 20.46 -4.18 -31.82
C PRO A 531 19.62 -4.06 -33.09
N GLY A 532 18.55 -3.25 -33.08
CA GLY A 532 17.63 -3.08 -34.20
C GLY A 532 18.07 -2.04 -35.25
N THR A 533 18.67 -0.92 -34.83
CA THR A 533 19.02 0.19 -35.73
C THR A 533 20.53 0.29 -35.98
N GLY A 534 21.34 -0.25 -35.06
CA GLY A 534 22.79 -0.04 -35.04
C GLY A 534 23.20 1.37 -34.65
N GLU A 535 22.26 2.25 -34.28
CA GLU A 535 22.55 3.63 -33.87
C GLU A 535 23.17 3.67 -32.48
N LEU A 536 24.09 4.63 -32.28
CA LEU A 536 24.71 4.91 -31.00
C LEU A 536 23.68 5.47 -30.02
N ASN A 537 23.57 4.85 -28.84
CA ASN A 537 22.92 5.39 -27.67
C ASN A 537 23.97 5.99 -26.72
N PRO A 538 24.04 7.33 -26.60
CA PRO A 538 24.97 7.99 -25.68
C PRO A 538 24.74 7.56 -24.22
N PHE A 539 23.49 7.33 -23.83
CA PHE A 539 23.13 6.98 -22.46
C PHE A 539 23.46 5.54 -22.08
N ALA A 540 23.94 4.71 -23.00
CA ALA A 540 24.57 3.44 -22.65
C ALA A 540 25.95 3.63 -22.01
N ILE A 541 26.59 4.79 -22.21
CA ILE A 541 27.91 5.12 -21.67
C ILE A 541 27.72 5.68 -20.26
N PRO A 542 28.20 5.01 -19.20
CA PRO A 542 28.01 5.45 -17.82
C PRO A 542 28.49 6.88 -17.56
N GLU A 543 29.64 7.25 -18.11
CA GLU A 543 30.24 8.58 -17.93
C GLU A 543 29.37 9.69 -18.53
N VAL A 544 28.62 9.40 -19.60
CA VAL A 544 27.66 10.36 -20.17
C VAL A 544 26.46 10.53 -19.25
N ARG A 545 26.00 9.46 -18.59
CA ARG A 545 24.89 9.54 -17.63
C ARG A 545 25.32 10.27 -16.35
N GLU A 546 26.47 9.91 -15.78
CA GLU A 546 27.04 10.57 -14.60
C GLU A 546 27.21 12.08 -14.86
N ALA A 547 27.68 12.45 -16.06
CA ALA A 547 27.83 13.85 -16.44
C ALA A 547 26.53 14.67 -16.36
N MET A 548 25.36 14.03 -16.46
CA MET A 548 24.06 14.71 -16.33
C MET A 548 23.80 15.22 -14.92
N GLN A 549 24.44 14.63 -13.90
CA GLN A 549 24.35 15.10 -12.52
C GLN A 549 24.76 16.56 -12.38
N TRP A 550 25.88 16.96 -13.03
CA TRP A 550 26.35 18.35 -13.06
C TRP A 550 25.64 19.22 -14.11
N ALA A 551 24.94 18.62 -15.07
CA ALA A 551 24.31 19.34 -16.18
C ALA A 551 22.96 19.97 -15.82
N VAL A 552 22.28 19.45 -14.79
CA VAL A 552 20.95 19.92 -14.37
C VAL A 552 21.06 20.82 -13.15
N ASP A 553 20.59 22.06 -13.32
CA ASP A 553 20.49 23.05 -12.25
C ASP A 553 19.23 22.79 -11.42
N ARG A 554 19.37 21.94 -10.39
CA ARG A 554 18.28 21.58 -9.47
C ARG A 554 17.77 22.77 -8.66
N ASP A 555 18.64 23.72 -8.31
CA ASP A 555 18.23 24.96 -7.64
C ASP A 555 17.30 25.79 -8.53
N TYR A 556 17.60 25.86 -9.84
CA TYR A 556 16.72 26.50 -10.80
C TYR A 556 15.38 25.76 -10.94
N VAL A 557 15.39 24.42 -11.01
CA VAL A 557 14.16 23.62 -11.07
C VAL A 557 13.30 23.90 -9.82
N CYS A 558 13.85 23.70 -8.64
CA CYS A 558 13.12 23.86 -7.37
C CYS A 558 12.67 25.30 -7.13
N GLY A 559 13.55 26.28 -7.35
CA GLY A 559 13.27 27.68 -7.06
C GLY A 559 12.43 28.39 -8.14
N THR A 560 12.65 28.08 -9.42
CA THR A 560 12.01 28.81 -10.54
C THR A 560 10.86 28.05 -11.16
N ILE A 561 10.96 26.73 -11.33
CA ILE A 561 9.88 25.92 -11.93
C ILE A 561 8.82 25.59 -10.88
N TYR A 562 9.23 25.13 -9.70
CA TYR A 562 8.32 24.80 -8.60
C TYR A 562 8.01 25.96 -7.65
N GLY A 563 8.56 27.15 -7.90
CA GLY A 563 8.27 28.33 -7.09
C GLY A 563 8.68 28.20 -5.62
N GLY A 564 9.62 27.30 -5.30
CA GLY A 564 10.03 27.00 -3.93
C GLY A 564 9.24 25.90 -3.22
N MET A 565 8.26 25.26 -3.88
CA MET A 565 7.56 24.07 -3.37
C MET A 565 8.33 22.76 -3.61
N ALA A 566 9.65 22.85 -3.73
CA ALA A 566 10.51 21.69 -3.87
C ALA A 566 11.91 22.01 -3.33
N ILE A 567 12.64 20.97 -2.93
CA ILE A 567 14.05 21.05 -2.58
C ILE A 567 14.87 20.15 -3.50
N PRO A 568 16.12 20.53 -3.83
CA PRO A 568 16.99 19.66 -4.64
C PRO A 568 17.15 18.28 -4.00
N ARG A 569 17.07 17.24 -4.84
CA ARG A 569 17.37 15.87 -4.46
C ARG A 569 18.42 15.30 -5.40
N PHE A 570 19.41 14.63 -4.83
CA PHE A 570 20.51 14.01 -5.59
C PHE A 570 20.44 12.49 -5.52
N SER A 571 20.25 11.93 -4.33
CA SER A 571 20.25 10.48 -4.09
C SER A 571 18.83 9.87 -4.11
N ASP A 572 18.80 8.55 -4.25
CA ASP A 572 17.66 7.66 -4.02
C ASP A 572 17.11 7.70 -2.58
N VAL A 573 17.87 8.16 -1.60
CA VAL A 573 17.36 8.49 -0.27
C VAL A 573 16.75 9.89 -0.29
N GLY A 574 15.43 9.98 -0.04
CA GLY A 574 14.73 11.27 -0.01
C GLY A 574 15.20 12.14 1.15
N SER A 575 15.44 13.43 0.90
CA SER A 575 16.06 14.36 1.86
C SER A 575 15.17 14.64 3.07
N LEU A 576 13.86 14.40 2.93
CA LEU A 576 12.86 14.59 3.98
C LEU A 576 12.56 13.30 4.76
N SER A 577 13.23 12.18 4.44
CA SER A 577 12.96 10.86 5.05
C SER A 577 13.73 10.66 6.34
N GLY A 578 13.33 9.67 7.16
CA GLY A 578 14.07 9.30 8.36
C GLY A 578 15.54 8.96 8.05
N ASP A 579 15.79 8.21 6.97
CA ASP A 579 17.13 7.91 6.48
C ASP A 579 17.81 9.18 5.92
N GLY A 580 17.08 10.07 5.24
CA GLY A 580 17.63 11.36 4.78
C GLY A 580 18.13 12.25 5.91
N VAL A 581 17.38 12.31 7.03
CA VAL A 581 17.80 13.02 8.25
C VAL A 581 19.02 12.34 8.88
N LYS A 582 19.04 10.99 8.91
CA LYS A 582 20.14 10.21 9.48
C LYS A 582 21.45 10.37 8.69
N TYR A 583 21.37 10.38 7.36
CA TYR A 583 22.51 10.43 6.44
C TYR A 583 22.75 11.82 5.85
N ALA A 584 22.26 12.88 6.50
CA ALA A 584 22.33 14.25 5.98
C ALA A 584 23.75 14.73 5.67
N ASP A 585 24.76 14.30 6.44
CA ASP A 585 26.16 14.64 6.16
C ASP A 585 26.67 14.00 4.85
N ILE A 586 26.29 12.75 4.57
CA ILE A 586 26.66 12.06 3.32
C ILE A 586 25.95 12.70 2.13
N LEU A 587 24.66 13.00 2.28
CA LEU A 587 23.89 13.69 1.25
C LEU A 587 24.48 15.07 0.94
N ALA A 588 24.92 15.82 1.96
CA ALA A 588 25.58 17.12 1.77
C ALA A 588 26.91 16.99 0.99
N ASP A 589 27.70 15.95 1.25
CA ASP A 589 28.94 15.69 0.49
C ASP A 589 28.63 15.32 -0.98
N ILE A 590 27.59 14.53 -1.23
CA ILE A 590 27.09 14.19 -2.58
C ILE A 590 26.62 15.46 -3.30
N GLU A 591 25.84 16.30 -2.63
CA GLU A 591 25.35 17.58 -3.15
C GLU A 591 26.49 18.52 -3.51
N GLU A 592 27.53 18.63 -2.66
CA GLU A 592 28.71 19.45 -2.95
C GLU A 592 29.48 18.93 -4.16
N TYR A 593 29.66 17.61 -4.28
CA TYR A 593 30.40 17.00 -5.38
C TYR A 593 29.66 17.10 -6.72
N TYR A 594 28.35 16.85 -6.72
CA TYR A 594 27.49 16.86 -7.91
C TYR A 594 26.79 18.21 -8.17
N ALA A 595 27.14 19.26 -7.41
CA ALA A 595 26.61 20.61 -7.59
C ALA A 595 26.68 21.07 -9.05
N TYR A 596 25.63 21.79 -9.50
CA TYR A 596 25.49 22.21 -10.89
C TYR A 596 26.77 22.87 -11.44
N ASN A 597 27.32 22.27 -12.49
CA ASN A 597 28.52 22.71 -13.16
C ASN A 597 28.49 22.27 -14.63
N PHE A 598 27.83 23.07 -15.46
CA PHE A 598 27.68 22.76 -16.88
C PHE A 598 29.02 22.64 -17.62
N GLU A 599 30.06 23.36 -17.20
CA GLU A 599 31.40 23.23 -17.82
C GLU A 599 32.03 21.86 -17.53
N ALA A 600 31.88 21.35 -16.31
CA ALA A 600 32.32 20.00 -15.95
C ALA A 600 31.51 18.93 -16.68
N ALA A 601 30.19 19.10 -16.77
CA ALA A 601 29.32 18.21 -17.53
C ALA A 601 29.73 18.14 -19.01
N ASP A 602 29.92 19.30 -19.67
CA ASP A 602 30.30 19.37 -21.08
C ASP A 602 31.65 18.70 -21.34
N ALA A 603 32.62 18.90 -20.45
CA ALA A 603 33.93 18.28 -20.54
C ALA A 603 33.86 16.74 -20.38
N ALA A 604 33.10 16.24 -19.40
CA ALA A 604 32.92 14.81 -19.19
C ALA A 604 32.20 14.14 -20.36
N VAL A 605 31.13 14.75 -20.88
CA VAL A 605 30.44 14.26 -22.08
C VAL A 605 31.36 14.28 -23.29
N GLU A 606 32.17 15.33 -23.49
CA GLU A 606 33.11 15.40 -24.61
C GLU A 606 34.14 14.27 -24.55
N GLU A 607 34.76 14.05 -23.39
CA GLU A 607 35.73 12.98 -23.20
C GLU A 607 35.13 11.60 -23.52
N ALA A 608 33.97 11.31 -22.93
CA ALA A 608 33.29 10.02 -23.11
C ALA A 608 32.82 9.81 -24.56
N MET A 609 32.21 10.82 -25.17
CA MET A 609 31.67 10.72 -26.53
C MET A 609 32.77 10.62 -27.59
N LEU A 610 33.86 11.39 -27.46
CA LEU A 610 34.97 11.34 -28.44
C LEU A 610 35.82 10.07 -28.31
N ALA A 611 35.71 9.31 -27.21
CA ALA A 611 36.29 7.98 -27.10
C ALA A 611 35.58 6.94 -27.99
N VAL A 612 34.33 7.18 -28.38
CA VAL A 612 33.56 6.28 -29.23
C VAL A 612 34.00 6.42 -30.70
N PRO A 613 34.42 5.33 -31.37
CA PRO A 613 34.81 5.38 -32.76
C PRO A 613 33.70 5.91 -33.68
N GLY A 614 34.06 6.89 -34.51
CA GLY A 614 33.14 7.50 -35.48
C GLY A 614 32.32 8.66 -34.94
N VAL A 615 32.50 9.04 -33.67
CA VAL A 615 31.91 10.26 -33.11
C VAL A 615 32.75 11.49 -33.43
N THR A 616 32.08 12.59 -33.74
CA THR A 616 32.66 13.94 -33.90
C THR A 616 31.78 14.97 -33.20
N ARG A 617 32.37 16.08 -32.73
CA ARG A 617 31.67 17.22 -32.15
C ARG A 617 31.81 18.43 -33.09
N ASP A 618 30.71 19.16 -33.31
CA ASP A 618 30.74 20.39 -34.12
C ASP A 618 30.96 21.66 -33.27
N GLU A 619 31.01 22.83 -33.94
CA GLU A 619 31.21 24.13 -33.27
C GLU A 619 30.01 24.58 -32.42
N LEU A 620 28.84 23.96 -32.59
CA LEU A 620 27.63 24.20 -31.78
C LEU A 620 27.57 23.26 -30.56
N GLY A 621 28.58 22.40 -30.40
CA GLY A 621 28.65 21.41 -29.33
C GLY A 621 27.82 20.15 -29.58
N GLN A 622 27.30 19.95 -30.80
CA GLN A 622 26.49 18.78 -31.15
C GLN A 622 27.38 17.60 -31.54
N TYR A 623 27.01 16.40 -31.07
CA TYR A 623 27.71 15.16 -31.40
C TYR A 623 27.05 14.44 -32.56
N TYR A 624 27.87 13.93 -33.48
CA TYR A 624 27.45 13.14 -34.63
C TYR A 624 28.23 11.84 -34.66
N TRP A 625 27.52 10.74 -34.86
CA TRP A 625 28.12 9.43 -35.06
C TRP A 625 27.88 8.94 -36.48
N ALA A 626 28.93 8.41 -37.12
CA ALA A 626 28.83 7.74 -38.41
C ALA A 626 29.66 6.45 -38.42
N THR A 627 29.09 5.39 -39.01
CA THR A 627 29.87 4.18 -39.33
C THR A 627 30.81 4.48 -40.49
N SER A 628 32.10 4.19 -40.32
CA SER A 628 33.13 4.35 -41.37
C SER A 628 32.92 3.40 -42.54
#